data_AF-A0A395IKB5-F1
#
_entry.id   AF-A0A395IKB5-F1
#
_cell.length_a   1.000
_cell.length_b   1.000
_cell.length_c   1.000
_cell.angle_alpha   90.00
_cell.angle_beta   90.00
_cell.angle_gamma   90.00
#
_symmetry.space_group_name_H-M   'P 1'
#
loop_
_entity.id
_entity.type
_entity.pdbx_description
1 polymer ?
#
loop_
_entity_poly.entity_id
_entity_poly.type
_entity_poly.pdbx_seq_one_letter_code
_entity_poly.pdbx_strand_id
1 'polypeptide(L)'
;MPRVTFLVDLQALLQSSCLNGQKIVVVRCEALNISGEFFRAKLKYHAYLRKMTRYNPTRGGPFHFRAPSRIFYKTVRGCPTTIRQSQARCRSPSFETTRVGWKYQDVVARLEERRKVKSAAYYERKKAARKQLSEAQKSAKIDEKTKTELAAFGY
;
A
#
# COMPACT_ATOMS: atom_id res chain seq x y z
N MET A 1 -16.29 -8.58 -0.88
CA MET A 1 -15.99 -7.54 -1.88
C MET A 1 -14.65 -6.90 -1.54
N PRO A 2 -13.64 -6.88 -2.44
CA PRO A 2 -12.43 -6.12 -2.18
C PRO A 2 -12.79 -4.64 -2.08
N ARG A 3 -12.49 -3.98 -0.96
CA ARG A 3 -12.61 -2.53 -0.83
C ARG A 3 -11.64 -1.91 -1.82
N VAL A 4 -12.16 -1.25 -2.86
CA VAL A 4 -11.35 -0.47 -3.78
C VAL A 4 -10.80 0.72 -3.00
N THR A 5 -9.50 0.71 -2.68
CA THR A 5 -8.87 1.81 -1.94
C THR A 5 -8.51 2.92 -2.90
N PHE A 6 -9.16 4.07 -2.78
CA PHE A 6 -8.82 5.27 -3.53
C PHE A 6 -7.69 6.05 -2.83
N LEU A 7 -6.88 6.75 -3.63
CA LEU A 7 -5.70 7.50 -3.15
C LEU A 7 -6.05 8.50 -2.03
N VAL A 8 -7.18 9.21 -2.17
CA VAL A 8 -7.57 10.28 -1.24
C VAL A 8 -8.00 9.72 0.12
N ASP A 9 -8.78 8.64 0.11
CA ASP A 9 -9.27 8.01 1.34
C ASP A 9 -8.12 7.37 2.13
N LEU A 10 -7.24 6.67 1.40
CA LEU A 10 -6.06 6.03 1.99
C LEU A 10 -5.08 7.07 2.55
N GLN A 11 -4.94 8.23 1.89
CA GLN A 11 -4.14 9.34 2.39
C GLN A 11 -4.67 9.85 3.74
N ALA A 12 -5.97 10.09 3.87
CA ALA A 12 -6.56 10.62 5.11
C ALA A 12 -6.39 9.65 6.28
N LEU A 13 -6.63 8.35 6.04
CA LEU A 13 -6.43 7.29 7.05
C LEU A 13 -4.98 7.19 7.50
N LEU A 14 -4.04 7.23 6.55
CA LEU A 14 -2.62 7.14 6.90
C LEU A 14 -2.11 8.39 7.61
N GLN A 15 -2.64 9.56 7.28
CA GLN A 15 -2.32 10.80 7.99
C GLN A 15 -2.68 10.68 9.47
N SER A 16 -3.92 10.28 9.79
CA SER A 16 -4.37 10.17 11.18
C SER A 16 -3.62 9.10 11.95
N SER A 17 -3.35 7.94 11.35
CA SER A 17 -2.57 6.89 11.99
C SER A 17 -1.09 7.26 12.16
N CYS A 18 -0.46 7.94 11.19
CA CYS A 18 0.92 8.44 11.32
C CYS A 18 0.99 9.54 12.40
N LEU A 19 -0.05 10.38 12.60
CA LEU A 19 -0.14 11.36 13.70
C LEU A 19 -0.28 10.72 15.08
N ASN A 20 -0.96 9.58 15.17
CA ASN A 20 -1.04 8.77 16.39
C ASN A 20 0.28 8.05 16.73
N GLY A 21 1.37 8.32 15.99
CA GLY A 21 2.69 7.75 16.23
C GLY A 21 2.87 6.33 15.67
N GLN A 22 1.93 5.82 14.89
CA GLN A 22 2.02 4.49 14.31
C GLN A 22 3.02 4.48 13.13
N LYS A 23 3.92 3.49 13.12
CA LYS A 23 4.85 3.27 12.01
C LYS A 23 4.19 2.42 10.95
N ILE A 24 3.93 3.01 9.78
CA ILE A 24 3.15 2.35 8.72
C ILE A 24 3.95 2.25 7.43
N VAL A 25 3.92 1.08 6.81
CA VAL A 25 4.54 0.80 5.52
C VAL A 25 3.45 0.48 4.50
N VAL A 26 3.34 1.28 3.46
CA VAL A 26 2.46 1.00 2.32
C VAL A 26 3.28 0.29 1.24
N VAL A 27 2.76 -0.83 0.76
CA VAL A 27 3.35 -1.65 -0.30
C VAL A 27 2.36 -1.70 -1.48
N ARG A 28 2.86 -2.07 -2.65
CA ARG A 28 2.05 -2.24 -3.87
C ARG A 28 1.35 -0.98 -4.34
N CYS A 29 2.12 0.10 -4.28
CA CYS A 29 1.66 1.40 -4.68
C CYS A 29 1.60 1.52 -6.20
N GLU A 30 1.81 0.46 -6.99
CA GLU A 30 1.49 0.45 -8.41
C GLU A 30 -0.01 0.21 -8.69
N ALA A 31 -0.78 -0.26 -7.71
CA ALA A 31 -2.18 -0.71 -7.86
C ALA A 31 -3.26 0.15 -7.18
N LEU A 32 -2.87 1.25 -6.53
CA LEU A 32 -3.76 2.31 -6.06
C LEU A 32 -4.45 3.07 -7.20
N ASN A 33 -5.73 3.35 -7.00
CA ASN A 33 -6.59 4.00 -7.98
C ASN A 33 -6.84 5.47 -7.61
N ILE A 34 -6.94 6.32 -8.62
CA ILE A 34 -7.39 7.71 -8.49
C ILE A 34 -8.80 7.78 -9.05
N SER A 35 -9.70 8.46 -8.34
CA SER A 35 -11.07 8.66 -8.80
C SER A 35 -11.12 9.53 -10.07
N GLY A 36 -12.12 9.28 -10.90
CA GLY A 36 -12.33 9.96 -12.17
C GLY A 36 -11.59 9.33 -13.35
N GLU A 37 -11.78 9.91 -14.52
CA GLU A 37 -11.20 9.40 -15.77
C GLU A 37 -9.68 9.60 -15.83
N PHE A 38 -8.98 8.61 -16.37
CA PHE A 38 -7.54 8.63 -16.60
C PHE A 38 -7.06 9.91 -17.31
N PHE A 39 -7.79 10.36 -18.33
CA PHE A 39 -7.44 11.55 -19.10
C PHE A 39 -7.37 12.81 -18.24
N ARG A 40 -8.34 13.00 -17.33
CA ARG A 40 -8.38 14.16 -16.42
C ARG A 40 -7.26 14.11 -15.40
N ALA A 41 -6.96 12.92 -14.86
CA ALA A 41 -5.85 12.73 -13.94
C ALA A 41 -4.49 13.04 -14.61
N LYS A 42 -4.33 12.62 -15.87
CA LYS A 42 -3.18 12.95 -16.71
C LYS A 42 -3.02 14.44 -16.94
N LEU A 43 -4.08 15.15 -17.31
CA LEU A 43 -4.02 16.60 -17.52
C LEU A 43 -3.61 17.36 -16.25
N LYS A 44 -4.19 16.99 -15.10
CA LYS A 44 -3.79 17.55 -13.79
C LYS A 44 -2.31 17.31 -13.51
N TYR A 45 -1.81 16.10 -13.80
CA TYR A 45 -0.41 15.78 -13.62
C TYR A 45 0.50 16.58 -14.57
N HIS A 46 0.16 16.70 -15.85
CA HIS A 46 0.93 17.52 -16.80
C HIS A 46 0.93 19.02 -16.43
N ALA A 47 -0.18 19.57 -15.93
CA ALA A 47 -0.22 20.93 -15.42
C ALA A 47 0.75 21.11 -14.24
N TYR A 48 0.85 20.09 -13.37
CA TYR A 48 1.84 20.07 -12.29
C TYR A 48 3.28 19.99 -12.81
N LEU A 49 3.58 19.22 -13.86
CA LEU A 49 4.92 19.13 -14.45
C LEU A 49 5.43 20.41 -15.09
N ARG A 50 4.53 21.30 -15.50
CA ARG A 50 4.90 22.62 -16.04
C ARG A 50 5.34 23.58 -14.93
N LYS A 51 5.13 23.26 -13.65
CA LYS A 51 5.50 24.12 -12.53
C LYS A 51 7.00 24.02 -12.24
N MET A 52 7.77 24.94 -12.79
CA MET A 52 9.22 25.01 -12.61
C MET A 52 9.65 26.44 -12.29
N THR A 53 10.71 26.60 -11.51
CA THR A 53 11.36 27.90 -11.28
C THR A 53 11.99 28.38 -12.59
N ARG A 54 11.67 29.62 -13.01
CA ARG A 54 12.14 30.18 -14.29
C ARG A 54 13.66 30.40 -14.33
N TYR A 55 14.26 30.84 -13.22
CA TYR A 55 15.67 31.22 -13.15
C TYR A 55 16.63 30.02 -13.12
N ASN A 56 16.31 29.00 -12.32
CA ASN A 56 17.09 27.77 -12.23
C ASN A 56 16.17 26.60 -11.87
N PRO A 57 15.89 25.69 -12.82
CA PRO A 57 15.10 24.48 -12.60
C PRO A 57 15.63 23.53 -11.52
N THR A 58 16.95 23.51 -11.33
CA THR A 58 17.63 22.55 -10.46
C THR A 58 17.71 23.01 -9.00
N ARG A 59 17.57 24.32 -8.76
CA ARG A 59 17.81 24.93 -7.44
C ARG A 59 16.51 25.57 -6.94
N GLY A 60 15.92 24.98 -5.89
CA GLY A 60 14.77 25.55 -5.17
C GLY A 60 13.38 25.37 -5.81
N GLY A 61 13.29 24.73 -6.99
CA GLY A 61 12.01 24.47 -7.67
C GLY A 61 11.27 23.20 -7.20
N PRO A 62 10.00 23.03 -7.59
CA PRO A 62 9.23 21.82 -7.27
C PRO A 62 9.82 20.54 -7.89
N PHE A 63 10.27 19.60 -7.06
CA PHE A 63 10.72 18.29 -7.57
C PHE A 63 9.54 17.42 -8.04
N HIS A 64 9.56 17.02 -9.31
CA HIS A 64 8.56 16.15 -9.94
C HIS A 64 9.00 14.68 -9.92
N PHE A 65 8.54 13.94 -8.91
CA PHE A 65 8.77 12.51 -8.88
C PHE A 65 7.88 11.75 -9.86
N ARG A 66 8.48 10.78 -10.57
CA ARG A 66 7.79 9.95 -11.58
C ARG A 66 7.40 8.58 -11.05
N ALA A 67 8.18 8.02 -10.13
CA ALA A 67 7.85 6.75 -9.54
C ALA A 67 6.51 6.87 -8.80
N PRO A 68 5.60 5.89 -8.96
CA PRO A 68 4.31 5.87 -8.28
C PRO A 68 4.60 6.19 -6.82
N SER A 69 5.49 5.43 -6.20
CA SER A 69 5.84 5.51 -4.80
C SER A 69 6.25 6.87 -4.22
N ARG A 70 6.79 7.75 -5.04
CA ARG A 70 7.21 9.08 -4.60
C ARG A 70 6.11 10.13 -4.74
N ILE A 71 5.09 9.85 -5.55
CA ILE A 71 3.94 10.74 -5.76
C ILE A 71 3.08 10.87 -4.49
N PHE A 72 2.90 9.80 -3.70
CA PHE A 72 2.08 9.77 -2.45
C PHE A 72 2.87 10.16 -1.28
N TYR A 73 4.14 9.80 -1.29
CA TYR A 73 5.02 10.44 -0.36
C TYR A 73 4.85 11.97 -0.49
N LYS A 74 4.65 12.47 -1.72
CA LYS A 74 4.30 13.86 -1.97
C LYS A 74 2.85 14.26 -1.62
N THR A 75 1.84 13.38 -1.81
CA THR A 75 0.45 13.70 -1.42
C THR A 75 0.26 13.70 0.10
N VAL A 76 0.76 12.69 0.80
CA VAL A 76 0.75 12.59 2.27
C VAL A 76 1.56 13.72 2.91
N ARG A 77 2.78 14.01 2.46
CA ARG A 77 3.56 15.15 3.02
C ARG A 77 2.92 16.52 2.75
N GLY A 78 2.15 16.63 1.67
CA GLY A 78 1.59 17.89 1.20
C GLY A 78 0.29 18.26 1.92
N CYS A 79 -0.25 17.35 2.71
CA CYS A 79 -1.41 17.59 3.55
C CYS A 79 -0.97 18.36 4.81
N PRO A 80 -1.46 19.59 5.03
CA PRO A 80 -1.05 20.41 6.15
C PRO A 80 -1.71 19.89 7.43
N THR A 81 -0.92 19.27 8.28
CA THR A 81 -1.26 19.06 9.69
C THR A 81 -0.28 19.89 10.51
N THR A 82 -0.81 20.97 11.09
CA THR A 82 -0.25 21.79 12.18
C THR A 82 1.17 21.41 12.63
N ILE A 83 2.17 22.24 12.30
CA ILE A 83 3.54 22.48 12.86
C ILE A 83 4.42 21.27 13.30
N ARG A 84 3.87 20.13 13.70
CA ARG A 84 4.60 18.92 14.06
C ARG A 84 4.91 18.05 12.84
N GLN A 85 6.15 18.27 12.41
CA GLN A 85 7.19 17.25 12.35
C GLN A 85 7.66 16.75 10.99
N SER A 86 8.99 16.82 10.92
CA SER A 86 9.96 16.31 9.98
C SER A 86 10.14 14.78 9.98
N GLN A 87 9.27 14.00 10.64
CA GLN A 87 9.59 12.59 10.95
C GLN A 87 8.62 11.51 10.44
N ALA A 88 7.43 11.83 9.94
CA ALA A 88 6.54 10.80 9.40
C ALA A 88 6.75 10.62 7.88
N ARG A 89 7.58 9.64 7.50
CA ARG A 89 7.91 9.34 6.09
C ARG A 89 7.07 8.17 5.57
N CYS A 90 5.75 8.36 5.50
CA CYS A 90 4.83 7.34 4.97
C CYS A 90 4.95 7.33 3.42
N ARG A 91 5.37 6.20 2.81
CA ARG A 91 5.70 6.07 1.37
C ARG A 91 4.50 5.55 0.56
N SER A 92 4.35 6.10 -0.65
CA SER A 92 3.80 5.49 -1.89
C SER A 92 2.29 5.35 -2.30
N PRO A 93 1.85 5.85 -3.52
CA PRO A 93 0.63 5.59 -4.30
C PRO A 93 0.90 5.08 -5.74
N SER A 94 -0.14 4.83 -6.52
CA SER A 94 -0.01 4.80 -7.98
C SER A 94 -0.84 5.87 -8.62
N PHE A 95 -0.17 6.40 -9.62
CA PHE A 95 -0.75 6.90 -10.83
C PHE A 95 -0.13 6.02 -11.94
N GLU A 96 -0.81 5.79 -13.06
CA GLU A 96 -0.22 5.11 -14.22
C GLU A 96 0.92 5.98 -14.76
N THR A 97 2.10 5.70 -14.24
CA THR A 97 3.24 6.63 -14.21
C THR A 97 4.16 6.44 -15.40
N THR A 98 3.97 5.36 -16.13
CA THR A 98 4.71 4.98 -17.33
C THR A 98 4.66 6.05 -18.38
N ARG A 99 3.45 6.56 -18.68
CA ARG A 99 3.25 7.61 -19.68
C ARG A 99 3.78 8.97 -19.25
N VAL A 100 4.11 9.15 -17.97
CA VAL A 100 4.70 10.39 -17.43
C VAL A 100 6.17 10.25 -17.02
N GLY A 101 6.85 9.20 -17.48
CA GLY A 101 8.30 9.04 -17.40
C GLY A 101 8.83 8.03 -16.39
N TRP A 102 7.99 7.12 -15.88
CA TRP A 102 8.47 6.01 -15.04
C TRP A 102 8.88 4.80 -15.89
N LYS A 103 10.18 4.48 -15.88
CA LYS A 103 10.79 3.46 -16.75
C LYS A 103 10.70 2.02 -16.22
N TYR A 104 10.36 1.83 -14.94
CA TYR A 104 10.51 0.54 -14.26
C TYR A 104 9.21 -0.26 -14.14
N GLN A 105 8.17 0.08 -14.90
CA GLN A 105 6.89 -0.64 -14.83
C GLN A 105 7.07 -2.12 -15.16
N ASP A 106 7.72 -2.45 -16.27
CA ASP A 106 7.89 -3.82 -16.75
C ASP A 106 8.75 -4.65 -15.77
N VAL A 107 9.77 -4.02 -15.19
CA VAL A 107 10.60 -4.64 -14.15
C VAL A 107 9.76 -5.00 -12.93
N VAL A 108 8.91 -4.09 -12.46
CA VAL A 108 8.02 -4.33 -11.32
C VAL A 108 6.98 -5.39 -11.65
N ALA A 109 6.37 -5.36 -12.84
CA ALA A 109 5.40 -6.36 -13.27
C ALA A 109 6.00 -7.78 -13.23
N ARG A 110 7.19 -7.96 -13.81
CA ARG A 110 7.92 -9.24 -13.77
C ARG A 110 8.26 -9.68 -12.34
N LEU A 111 8.68 -8.76 -11.48
CA LEU A 111 9.00 -9.08 -10.08
C LEU A 111 7.75 -9.47 -9.28
N GLU A 112 6.63 -8.79 -9.52
CA GLU A 112 5.34 -9.09 -8.90
C GLU A 112 4.77 -10.42 -9.39
N GLU A 113 4.93 -10.79 -10.66
CA GLU A 113 4.60 -12.12 -11.17
C GLU A 113 5.41 -13.21 -10.48
N ARG A 114 6.74 -13.04 -10.38
CA ARG A 114 7.60 -13.96 -9.63
C ARG A 114 7.18 -14.06 -8.16
N ARG A 115 6.76 -12.96 -7.54
CA ARG A 115 6.23 -12.93 -6.17
C ARG A 115 4.92 -13.71 -6.05
N LYS A 116 4.00 -13.56 -7.01
CA LYS A 116 2.72 -14.29 -7.05
C LYS A 116 2.94 -15.80 -7.13
N VAL A 117 3.83 -16.25 -8.03
CA VAL A 117 4.16 -17.69 -8.17
C VAL A 117 4.71 -18.26 -6.86
N LYS A 118 5.68 -17.58 -6.24
CA LYS A 118 6.23 -17.99 -4.93
C LYS A 118 5.16 -18.02 -3.83
N SER A 119 4.28 -17.02 -3.81
CA SER A 119 3.21 -16.93 -2.82
C SER A 119 2.15 -18.02 -2.99
N ALA A 120 1.85 -18.44 -4.22
CA ALA A 120 0.91 -19.52 -4.51
C ALA A 120 1.44 -20.85 -3.98
N ALA A 121 2.70 -21.18 -4.29
CA ALA A 121 3.36 -22.38 -3.79
C ALA A 121 3.43 -22.40 -2.24
N TYR A 122 3.71 -21.25 -1.62
CA TYR A 122 3.66 -21.12 -0.16
C TYR A 122 2.25 -21.34 0.39
N TYR A 123 1.22 -20.76 -0.26
CA TYR A 123 -0.15 -20.86 0.20
C TYR A 123 -0.68 -22.30 0.11
N GLU A 124 -0.35 -23.04 -0.94
CA GLU A 124 -0.70 -24.46 -1.08
C GLU A 124 -0.11 -25.31 0.05
N ARG A 125 1.18 -25.13 0.34
CA ARG A 125 1.85 -25.79 1.48
C ARG A 125 1.19 -25.43 2.81
N LYS A 126 0.88 -24.15 3.02
CA LYS A 126 0.20 -23.68 4.24
C LYS A 126 -1.22 -24.23 4.35
N LYS A 127 -1.94 -24.35 3.23
CA LYS A 127 -3.31 -24.90 3.18
C LYS A 127 -3.29 -26.40 3.52
N ALA A 128 -2.35 -27.15 2.97
CA ALA A 128 -2.17 -28.57 3.31
C ALA A 128 -1.84 -28.74 4.80
N ALA A 129 -0.88 -27.98 5.33
CA ALA A 129 -0.55 -28.01 6.75
C ALA A 129 -1.73 -27.61 7.64
N ARG A 130 -2.52 -26.60 7.26
CA ARG A 130 -3.72 -26.19 8.01
C ARG A 130 -4.82 -27.27 7.98
N LYS A 131 -4.97 -27.99 6.87
CA LYS A 131 -5.89 -29.12 6.75
C LYS A 131 -5.47 -30.26 7.68
N GLN A 132 -4.19 -30.62 7.68
CA GLN A 132 -3.62 -31.62 8.59
C GLN A 132 -3.80 -31.23 10.06
N LEU A 133 -3.56 -29.96 10.42
CA LEU A 133 -3.81 -29.46 11.78
C LEU A 133 -5.30 -29.58 12.15
N SER A 134 -6.22 -29.24 11.25
CA SER A 134 -7.66 -29.38 11.49
C SER A 134 -8.08 -30.83 11.68
N GLU A 135 -7.53 -31.75 10.89
CA GLU A 135 -7.80 -33.19 11.02
C GLU A 135 -7.22 -33.74 12.32
N ALA A 136 -5.99 -33.36 12.66
CA ALA A 136 -5.34 -33.72 13.93
C ALA A 136 -6.15 -33.20 15.13
N GLN A 137 -6.63 -31.94 15.10
CA GLN A 137 -7.48 -31.36 16.16
C GLN A 137 -8.78 -32.14 16.35
N LYS A 138 -9.42 -32.61 15.27
CA LYS A 138 -10.64 -33.43 15.36
C LYS A 138 -10.38 -34.81 15.94
N SER A 139 -9.22 -35.40 15.61
CA SER A 139 -8.82 -36.71 16.11
C SER A 139 -8.23 -36.70 17.53
N ALA A 140 -7.88 -35.52 18.05
CA ALA A 140 -7.26 -35.37 19.35
C ALA A 140 -8.25 -35.74 20.46
N LYS A 141 -7.88 -36.75 21.27
CA LYS A 141 -8.63 -37.11 22.47
C LYS A 141 -8.23 -36.13 23.59
N ILE A 142 -9.07 -35.13 23.83
CA ILE A 142 -8.92 -34.17 24.93
C ILE A 142 -9.78 -34.63 26.11
N ASP A 143 -9.29 -34.41 27.32
CA ASP A 143 -9.97 -34.77 28.56
C ASP A 143 -11.27 -33.95 28.76
N GLU A 144 -12.31 -34.58 29.31
CA GLU A 144 -13.68 -34.02 29.34
C GLU A 144 -13.76 -32.72 30.17
N LYS A 145 -13.02 -32.65 31.28
CA LYS A 145 -12.93 -31.44 32.13
C LYS A 145 -12.37 -30.24 31.35
N THR A 146 -11.38 -30.47 30.51
CA THR A 146 -10.74 -29.42 29.72
C THR A 146 -11.68 -28.92 28.62
N LYS A 147 -12.51 -29.80 28.04
CA LYS A 147 -13.52 -29.38 27.05
C LYS A 147 -14.58 -28.47 27.67
N THR A 148 -15.04 -28.77 28.89
CA THR A 148 -16.03 -27.92 29.58
C THR A 148 -15.48 -26.53 29.91
N GLU A 149 -14.21 -26.44 30.28
CA GLU A 149 -13.55 -25.15 30.54
C GLU A 149 -13.36 -24.35 29.25
N LEU A 150 -12.90 -24.99 28.16
CA LEU A 150 -12.75 -24.33 26.85
C LEU A 150 -14.08 -23.84 26.29
N ALA A 151 -15.14 -24.63 26.44
CA ALA A 151 -16.50 -24.26 26.04
C ALA A 151 -17.03 -23.04 26.83
N ALA A 152 -16.68 -22.90 28.11
CA ALA A 152 -17.05 -21.73 28.91
C ALA A 152 -16.39 -20.43 28.41
N PHE A 153 -15.22 -20.53 27.78
CA PHE A 153 -14.52 -19.40 27.16
C PHE A 153 -14.84 -19.21 25.66
N GLY A 154 -15.67 -20.09 25.07
CA GLY A 154 -16.12 -20.00 23.68
C GLY A 154 -15.08 -20.44 22.63
N TYR A 155 -14.14 -21.30 23.00
CA TYR A 155 -13.13 -21.88 22.10
C TYR A 155 -13.52 -23.27 21.56
#